data_AF-A0A965EY48-F1
#
_entry.id   AF-A0A965EY48-F1
#
_cell.length_a   1.000
_cell.length_b   1.000
_cell.length_c   1.000
_cell.angle_alpha   90.00
_cell.angle_beta   90.00
_cell.angle_gamma   90.00
#
_symmetry.space_group_name_H-M   'P 1'
#
loop_
_entity.id
_entity.type
_entity.pdbx_description
1 polymer ?
#
loop_
_entity_poly.entity_id
_entity_poly.type
_entity_poly.pdbx_seq_one_letter_code
_entity_poly.pdbx_strand_id
1 'polypeptide(L)'
;HALRLLNLRSAARSIEGAGPGPEGNITKLKLAEHFQEQGAIAAALVGPDLVLEGGEGQLAAMAAMGARGMAIAGGTSEVARNQIAERILGMPRDPLIR
;
A
#
# COMPACT_ATOMS: atom_id res chain seq x y z
N HIS A 1 -5.39 -7.14 11.90
CA HIS A 1 -4.45 -7.55 12.98
C HIS A 1 -2.97 -7.40 12.58
N ALA A 2 -2.55 -7.90 11.42
CA ALA A 2 -1.14 -7.88 10.97
C ALA A 2 -0.50 -6.48 10.90
N LEU A 3 -1.16 -5.48 10.28
CA LEU A 3 -0.64 -4.11 10.17
C LEU A 3 -0.32 -3.47 11.52
N ARG A 4 -1.19 -3.70 12.52
CA ARG A 4 -0.97 -3.23 13.89
C ARG A 4 0.31 -3.81 14.49
N LEU A 5 0.54 -5.11 14.30
CA LEU A 5 1.75 -5.78 14.80
C LEU A 5 3.01 -5.29 14.08
N LEU A 6 2.94 -5.07 12.75
CA LEU A 6 4.05 -4.50 11.99
C LEU A 6 4.41 -3.09 12.49
N ASN A 7 3.42 -2.26 12.77
CA ASN A 7 3.62 -0.91 13.31
C ASN A 7 4.22 -0.95 14.72
N LEU A 8 3.72 -1.83 15.60
CA LEU A 8 4.29 -2.01 16.94
C LEU A 8 5.74 -2.49 16.89
N ARG A 9 6.06 -3.44 16.00
CA ARG A 9 7.44 -3.92 15.80
C ARG A 9 8.35 -2.81 15.27
N SER A 10 7.87 -1.98 14.34
CA SER A 10 8.61 -0.80 13.88
C SER A 10 8.88 0.19 15.02
N ALA A 11 7.89 0.43 15.90
CA ALA A 11 8.04 1.30 17.06
C ALA A 11 9.06 0.73 18.06
N ALA A 12 8.99 -0.56 18.37
CA ALA A 12 9.92 -1.23 19.27
C ALA A 12 11.37 -1.12 18.77
N ARG A 13 11.63 -1.40 17.49
CA ARG A 13 12.97 -1.24 16.88
C ARG A 13 13.51 0.19 16.99
N SER A 14 12.63 1.18 16.85
CA SER A 14 13.02 2.58 16.99
C SER A 14 13.46 2.91 18.42
N ILE A 15 12.76 2.36 19.42
CA ILE A 15 13.10 2.55 20.84
C ILE A 15 14.42 1.85 21.17
N GLU A 16 14.67 0.67 20.58
CA GLU A 16 15.89 -0.11 20.75
C GLU A 16 17.09 0.44 19.96
N GLY A 17 16.91 1.50 19.17
CA GLY A 17 17.97 2.06 18.31
C GLY A 17 18.36 1.20 17.11
N ALA A 18 17.59 0.14 16.82
CA ALA A 18 17.87 -0.83 15.75
C ALA A 18 17.57 -0.33 14.32
N GLY A 19 17.13 0.92 14.18
CA GLY A 19 16.78 1.54 12.91
C GLY A 19 15.55 0.91 12.20
N PRO A 20 15.16 1.45 11.03
CA PRO A 20 14.03 0.93 10.27
C PRO A 20 14.29 -0.50 9.80
N GLY A 21 13.30 -1.37 9.99
CA GLY A 21 13.34 -2.77 9.56
C GLY A 21 12.45 -3.05 8.34
N PRO A 22 12.31 -4.34 7.96
CA PRO A 22 11.53 -4.76 6.79
C PRO A 22 10.02 -4.46 6.92
N GLU A 23 9.53 -4.17 8.12
CA GLU A 23 8.14 -3.89 8.43
C GLU A 23 7.55 -2.79 7.57
N GLY A 24 8.33 -1.72 7.32
CA GLY A 24 7.86 -0.57 6.55
C GLY A 24 7.47 -0.94 5.11
N ASN A 25 8.31 -1.73 4.42
CA ASN A 25 8.02 -2.18 3.06
C ASN A 25 6.78 -3.07 3.00
N ILE A 26 6.64 -3.98 3.97
CA ILE A 26 5.49 -4.90 4.05
C ILE A 26 4.20 -4.13 4.37
N THR A 27 4.25 -3.22 5.36
CA THR A 27 3.12 -2.36 5.73
C THR A 27 2.68 -1.50 4.55
N LYS A 28 3.62 -0.88 3.84
CA LYS A 28 3.31 -0.07 2.66
C LYS A 28 2.59 -0.87 1.58
N LEU A 29 3.16 -2.02 1.19
CA LEU A 29 2.56 -2.85 0.13
C LEU A 29 1.16 -3.31 0.54
N LYS A 30 1.00 -3.77 1.79
CA LYS A 30 -0.29 -4.24 2.27
C LYS A 30 -1.35 -3.14 2.37
N LEU A 31 -0.95 -1.93 2.77
CA LEU A 31 -1.86 -0.77 2.77
C LEU A 31 -2.29 -0.38 1.36
N ALA A 32 -1.37 -0.37 0.38
CA ALA A 32 -1.70 -0.07 -1.00
C ALA A 32 -2.73 -1.08 -1.56
N GLU A 33 -2.51 -2.38 -1.34
CA GLU A 33 -3.45 -3.44 -1.76
C GLU A 33 -4.81 -3.29 -1.05
N HIS A 34 -4.80 -3.00 0.25
CA HIS A 34 -6.03 -2.82 1.03
C HIS A 34 -6.85 -1.62 0.54
N PHE A 35 -6.21 -0.49 0.24
CA PHE A 35 -6.91 0.68 -0.27
C PHE A 35 -7.44 0.44 -1.69
N GLN A 36 -6.73 -0.30 -2.55
CA GLN A 36 -7.27 -0.68 -3.85
C GLN A 36 -8.56 -1.50 -3.73
N GLU A 37 -8.57 -2.49 -2.85
CA GLU A 37 -9.75 -3.30 -2.59
C GLU A 37 -10.90 -2.46 -2.02
N GLN A 38 -10.62 -1.61 -1.02
CA GLN A 38 -11.61 -0.69 -0.45
C GLN A 38 -12.19 0.27 -1.49
N GLY A 39 -11.33 0.87 -2.33
CA GLY A 39 -11.74 1.78 -3.40
C GLY A 39 -12.62 1.08 -4.44
N ALA A 40 -12.28 -0.16 -4.81
CA ALA A 40 -13.08 -0.96 -5.73
C ALA A 40 -14.45 -1.32 -5.14
N ILE A 41 -14.52 -1.70 -3.86
CA ILE A 41 -15.78 -1.99 -3.17
C ILE A 41 -16.65 -0.74 -3.06
N ALA A 42 -16.06 0.40 -2.66
CA ALA A 42 -16.78 1.67 -2.57
C ALA A 42 -17.35 2.10 -3.93
N ALA A 43 -16.55 1.96 -5.00
CA ALA A 43 -16.97 2.21 -6.37
C ALA A 43 -18.15 1.30 -6.79
N ALA A 44 -18.07 0.01 -6.47
CA ALA A 44 -19.12 -0.95 -6.81
C ALA A 44 -20.44 -0.69 -6.05
N LEU A 45 -20.36 -0.24 -4.81
CA LEU A 45 -21.54 0.07 -3.99
C LEU A 45 -22.28 1.32 -4.47
N VAL A 46 -21.54 2.35 -4.88
CA VAL A 46 -22.11 3.60 -5.40
C VAL A 46 -22.57 3.45 -6.87
N GLY A 47 -21.90 2.61 -7.64
CA GLY A 47 -22.26 2.38 -9.04
C GLY A 47 -22.04 3.62 -9.92
N PRO A 48 -22.94 3.92 -10.86
CA PRO A 48 -22.78 5.02 -11.81
C PRO A 48 -22.62 6.40 -11.16
N ASP A 49 -23.14 6.61 -9.95
CA ASP A 49 -23.07 7.89 -9.26
C ASP A 49 -21.64 8.28 -8.84
N LEU A 50 -20.69 7.34 -8.96
CA LEU A 50 -19.27 7.54 -8.67
C LEU A 50 -18.64 8.64 -9.53
N VAL A 51 -19.16 8.87 -10.75
CA VAL A 51 -18.61 9.88 -11.67
C VAL A 51 -19.29 11.25 -11.54
N LEU A 52 -20.28 11.38 -10.66
CA LEU A 52 -21.00 12.62 -10.42
C LEU A 52 -20.23 13.52 -9.44
N GLU A 53 -20.15 14.80 -9.76
CA GLU A 53 -19.51 15.79 -8.89
C GLU A 53 -20.49 16.26 -7.80
N GLY A 54 -20.00 16.36 -6.55
CA GLY A 54 -20.75 16.98 -5.44
C GLY A 54 -21.93 16.17 -4.86
N GLY A 55 -22.01 14.86 -5.13
CA GLY A 55 -23.08 13.97 -4.65
C GLY A 55 -22.62 12.92 -3.62
N GLU A 56 -23.54 12.00 -3.26
CA GLU A 56 -23.30 10.92 -2.29
C GLU A 56 -22.10 10.02 -2.67
N GLY A 57 -21.78 9.93 -3.97
CA GLY A 57 -20.63 9.20 -4.51
C GLY A 57 -19.27 9.86 -4.33
N GLN A 58 -19.20 11.13 -3.91
CA GLN A 58 -17.95 11.90 -3.87
C GLN A 58 -16.87 11.25 -2.98
N LEU A 59 -17.25 10.75 -1.80
CA LEU A 59 -16.32 10.10 -0.90
C LEU A 59 -15.77 8.79 -1.48
N ALA A 60 -16.62 8.00 -2.14
CA ALA A 60 -16.21 6.78 -2.83
C ALA A 60 -15.28 7.10 -4.01
N ALA A 61 -15.55 8.18 -4.75
CA ALA A 61 -14.69 8.62 -5.86
C ALA A 61 -13.31 9.03 -5.36
N MET A 62 -13.26 9.80 -4.26
CA MET A 62 -12.00 10.16 -3.60
C MET A 62 -11.24 8.92 -3.10
N ALA A 63 -11.93 7.95 -2.49
CA ALA A 63 -11.30 6.71 -2.03
C ALA A 63 -10.73 5.88 -3.19
N ALA A 64 -11.51 5.70 -4.27
CA ALA A 64 -11.08 4.96 -5.46
C ALA A 64 -9.87 5.60 -6.15
N MET A 65 -9.88 6.93 -6.30
CA MET A 65 -8.75 7.69 -6.87
C MET A 65 -7.54 7.70 -5.94
N GLY A 66 -7.76 7.93 -4.64
CA GLY A 66 -6.70 7.91 -3.63
C GLY A 66 -5.99 6.57 -3.54
N ALA A 67 -6.74 5.46 -3.65
CA ALA A 67 -6.18 4.11 -3.68
C ALA A 67 -5.20 3.89 -4.84
N ARG A 68 -5.45 4.49 -6.01
CA ARG A 68 -4.51 4.46 -7.14
C ARG A 68 -3.24 5.25 -6.80
N GLY A 69 -3.38 6.41 -6.14
CA GLY A 69 -2.25 7.18 -5.65
C GLY A 69 -1.36 6.39 -4.68
N MET A 70 -1.96 5.62 -3.77
CA MET A 70 -1.22 4.80 -2.78
C MET A 70 -0.37 3.69 -3.40
N ALA A 71 -0.68 3.26 -4.62
CA ALA A 71 0.16 2.31 -5.35
C ALA A 71 1.50 2.92 -5.80
N ILE A 72 1.61 4.25 -5.85
CA ILE A 72 2.76 5.01 -6.38
C ILE A 72 3.47 5.79 -5.26
N ALA A 73 2.72 6.39 -4.35
CA ALA A 73 3.25 7.25 -3.29
C ALA A 73 4.23 6.48 -2.39
N GLY A 74 5.41 7.06 -2.15
CA GLY A 74 6.47 6.44 -1.34
C GLY A 74 7.16 5.25 -2.02
N GLY A 75 7.06 5.14 -3.35
CA GLY A 75 7.59 4.04 -4.16
C GLY A 75 6.46 3.20 -4.73
N THR A 76 6.63 2.60 -5.91
CA THR A 76 5.55 1.81 -6.52
C THR A 76 5.32 0.48 -5.79
N SER A 77 4.21 -0.20 -6.09
CA SER A 77 3.93 -1.53 -5.51
C SER A 77 4.89 -2.58 -6.03
N GLU A 78 5.33 -2.45 -7.28
CA GLU A 78 6.34 -3.28 -7.93
C GLU A 78 7.70 -3.08 -7.26
N VAL A 79 8.11 -1.82 -7.04
CA VAL A 79 9.36 -1.53 -6.31
C VAL A 79 9.30 -2.10 -4.90
N ALA A 80 8.18 -1.94 -4.17
CA ALA A 80 8.03 -2.53 -2.84
C ALA A 80 8.14 -4.06 -2.87
N ARG A 81 7.55 -4.72 -3.87
CA ARG A 81 7.64 -6.18 -4.07
C ARG A 81 9.07 -6.62 -4.35
N ASN A 82 9.80 -5.90 -5.20
CA ASN A 82 11.21 -6.20 -5.50
C ASN A 82 12.10 -6.00 -4.27
N GLN A 83 11.87 -4.94 -3.50
CA GLN A 83 12.59 -4.70 -2.25
C GLN A 83 12.36 -5.82 -1.23
N ILE A 84 11.12 -6.32 -1.14
CA ILE A 84 10.80 -7.48 -0.30
C ILE A 84 11.51 -8.73 -0.82
N ALA A 85 11.41 -9.03 -2.11
CA ALA A 85 12.05 -10.20 -2.70
C ALA A 85 13.57 -10.20 -2.52
N GLU A 86 14.24 -9.13 -2.95
CA GLU A 86 15.70 -9.08 -3.04
C GLU A 86 16.36 -8.79 -1.69
N ARG A 87 15.86 -7.80 -0.94
CA ARG A 87 16.55 -7.31 0.28
C ARG A 87 16.06 -7.99 1.55
N ILE A 88 14.84 -8.52 1.56
CA ILE A 88 14.25 -9.14 2.75
C ILE A 88 14.27 -10.66 2.62
N LEU A 89 13.86 -11.21 1.47
CA LEU A 89 13.82 -12.65 1.23
C LEU A 89 15.11 -13.20 0.60
N GLY A 90 16.03 -12.34 0.16
CA GLY A 90 17.31 -12.75 -0.43
C GLY A 90 17.19 -13.41 -1.81
N MET A 91 16.09 -13.14 -2.52
CA MET A 91 15.89 -13.65 -3.88
C MET A 91 16.87 -12.99 -4.87
N PRO A 92 17.28 -13.69 -5.94
CA PRO A 92 18.05 -13.08 -7.02
C PRO A 92 17.32 -11.88 -7.62
N ARG A 93 18.10 -10.86 -8.00
CA ARG A 93 17.58 -9.67 -8.67
C ARG A 93 17.12 -10.00 -10.09
N ASP A 94 16.00 -9.40 -10.49
CA ASP A 94 15.51 -9.55 -11.87
C ASP A 94 16.57 -9.07 -12.87
N PRO A 95 16.80 -9.82 -13.96
CA PRO A 95 17.74 -9.41 -14.98
C PRO A 95 17.26 -8.12 -15.63
N LEU A 96 18.13 -7.10 -15.65
CA LEU A 96 17.87 -5.87 -16.37
C LEU A 96 17.79 -6.22 -17.86
N ILE A 97 16.62 -5.97 -18.47
CA ILE A 97 16.45 -6.10 -19.92
C ILE A 97 17.49 -5.21 -20.58
N ARG A 98 18.33 -5.82 -21.42
CA ARG A 98 19.45 -5.16 -22.10
C ARG A 98 19.06 -4.79 -23.52
#